data_AF-A0A7C9EBR9-F1
#
_entry.id   AF-A0A7C9EBR9-F1
#
_cell.length_a   1.000
_cell.length_b   1.000
_cell.length_c   1.000
_cell.angle_alpha   90.00
_cell.angle_beta   90.00
_cell.angle_gamma   90.00
#
_symmetry.space_group_name_H-M   'P 1'
#
loop_
_entity.id
_entity.type
_entity.pdbx_description
1 polymer ?
#
loop_
_entity_poly.entity_id
_entity_poly.type
_entity_poly.pdbx_seq_one_letter_code
_entity_poly.pdbx_strand_id
1 'polypeptide(L)'
;EVILYPQAIFRDPFRRGNNILVMCDAYTPQGEPIPTNKRHNAEKIFSQPDVVAEEPWYGIEQEYTLLQKDTKWPLGWPLGGFPGPQGPYYCGIGADKAFGRDIVDAHYKACLYAGVNISGINGE
;
A
#
# COMPACT_ATOMS: atom_id res chain seq x y z
N GLU A 1 -13.80 -7.94 22.42
CA GLU A 1 -14.23 -6.81 21.57
C GLU A 1 -13.01 -5.92 21.30
N VAL A 2 -12.94 -5.31 20.12
CA VAL A 2 -11.89 -4.34 19.74
C VAL A 2 -12.62 -3.13 19.17
N ILE A 3 -12.25 -1.93 19.61
CA ILE A 3 -12.87 -0.67 19.20
C ILE A 3 -12.03 -0.03 18.11
N LEU A 4 -12.68 0.38 17.01
CA LEU A 4 -12.05 1.06 15.89
C LEU A 4 -12.28 2.57 16.00
N TYR A 5 -11.19 3.32 15.96
CA TYR A 5 -11.20 4.78 16.03
C TYR A 5 -10.87 5.31 14.63
N PRO A 6 -11.79 6.05 13.96
CA PRO A 6 -11.53 6.64 12.65
C PRO A 6 -10.39 7.67 12.68
N GLN A 7 -9.42 7.57 11.77
CA GLN A 7 -8.23 8.44 11.73
C GLN A 7 -8.03 9.18 10.42
N ALA A 8 -8.35 8.56 9.28
CA ALA A 8 -8.23 9.19 7.97
C ALA A 8 -9.33 8.73 7.03
N ILE A 9 -9.80 9.64 6.17
CA ILE A 9 -10.85 9.41 5.18
C ILE A 9 -10.26 9.50 3.79
N PHE A 10 -10.61 8.54 2.94
CA PHE A 10 -10.27 8.54 1.52
C PHE A 10 -11.52 8.25 0.68
N ARG A 11 -11.53 8.69 -0.59
CA ARG A 11 -12.61 8.31 -1.51
C ARG A 11 -12.51 6.83 -1.83
N ASP A 12 -13.62 6.10 -1.83
CA ASP A 12 -13.63 4.67 -2.20
C ASP A 12 -13.54 4.53 -3.74
N PRO A 13 -12.41 4.08 -4.32
CA PRO A 13 -12.24 3.98 -5.76
C PRO A 13 -13.09 2.86 -6.40
N PHE A 14 -13.60 1.93 -5.58
CA PHE A 14 -14.40 0.80 -6.03
C PHE A 14 -15.88 1.17 -6.08
N ARG A 15 -16.42 1.71 -4.97
CA ARG A 15 -17.84 2.11 -4.89
C ARG A 15 -18.12 3.48 -5.53
N ARG A 16 -17.11 4.36 -5.58
CA ARG A 16 -17.19 5.72 -6.14
C ARG A 16 -18.30 6.57 -5.51
N GLY A 17 -18.63 7.71 -6.14
CA GLY A 17 -19.63 8.65 -5.64
C GLY A 17 -19.20 9.24 -4.29
N ASN A 18 -20.12 9.24 -3.33
CA ASN A 18 -19.89 9.76 -1.98
C ASN A 18 -19.43 8.66 -1.00
N ASN A 19 -19.10 7.46 -1.48
CA ASN A 19 -18.62 6.38 -0.61
C ASN A 19 -17.15 6.61 -0.22
N ILE A 20 -16.80 6.23 1.01
CA ILE A 20 -15.48 6.48 1.59
C ILE A 20 -14.84 5.20 2.14
N LEU A 21 -13.51 5.20 2.16
CA LEU A 21 -12.69 4.31 2.96
C LEU A 21 -12.27 5.06 4.22
N VAL A 22 -12.28 4.36 5.36
CA VAL A 22 -11.88 4.92 6.65
C VAL A 22 -10.73 4.08 7.19
N MET A 23 -9.56 4.70 7.31
CA MET A 23 -8.44 4.08 8.03
C MET A 23 -8.65 4.29 9.52
N CYS A 24 -8.57 3.20 10.29
CA CYS A 24 -8.77 3.22 11.73
C CYS A 24 -7.54 2.72 12.47
N ASP A 25 -7.37 3.18 13.71
CA ASP A 25 -6.57 2.47 14.71
C ASP A 25 -7.47 1.70 15.68
N ALA A 26 -6.85 0.86 16.52
CA ALA A 26 -7.54 -0.18 17.27
C ALA A 26 -7.21 -0.14 18.77
N TYR A 27 -8.26 -0.29 19.59
CA TYR A 27 -8.20 -0.17 21.05
C TYR A 27 -8.98 -1.30 21.73
N THR A 28 -8.66 -1.56 22.99
CA THR A 28 -9.52 -2.34 23.89
C THR A 28 -10.79 -1.56 24.21
N PRO A 29 -11.84 -2.21 24.73
CA PRO A 29 -13.04 -1.51 25.22
C PRO A 29 -12.76 -0.52 26.35
N GLN A 30 -11.62 -0.65 27.04
CA GLN A 30 -11.18 0.27 28.10
C GLN A 30 -10.48 1.52 27.54
N GLY A 31 -10.30 1.62 26.22
CA GLY A 31 -9.62 2.75 25.58
C GLY A 31 -8.11 2.60 25.48
N GLU A 32 -7.55 1.43 25.79
CA GLU A 32 -6.10 1.19 25.70
C GLU A 32 -5.71 0.71 24.30
N PRO A 33 -4.62 1.22 23.70
CA PRO A 33 -4.19 0.77 22.37
C PRO A 33 -3.79 -0.70 22.44
N ILE A 34 -4.30 -1.52 21.51
CA ILE A 34 -3.92 -2.93 21.46
C ILE A 34 -2.44 -3.08 21.06
N PRO A 35 -1.74 -4.18 21.38
CA PRO A 35 -0.29 -4.31 21.13
C PRO A 35 0.15 -4.12 19.67
N THR A 36 -0.74 -4.37 18.71
CA THR A 36 -0.51 -4.19 17.28
C THR A 36 -0.86 -2.79 16.76
N ASN A 37 -1.44 -1.91 17.59
CA ASN A 37 -1.66 -0.50 17.24
C ASN A 37 -0.34 0.28 17.33
N LYS A 38 0.39 0.37 16.21
CA LYS A 38 1.64 1.15 16.13
C LYS A 38 1.40 2.64 15.87
N ARG A 39 0.23 3.00 15.35
CA ARG A 39 -0.14 4.40 15.07
C ARG A 39 -0.21 5.24 16.34
N HIS A 40 -0.73 4.69 17.44
CA HIS A 40 -0.89 5.42 18.70
C HIS A 40 0.42 6.05 19.21
N ASN A 41 1.54 5.31 19.15
CA ASN A 41 2.83 5.85 19.57
C ASN A 41 3.46 6.77 18.53
N ALA A 42 3.25 6.51 17.23
CA ALA A 42 3.71 7.40 16.17
C ALA A 42 3.02 8.78 16.28
N GLU A 43 1.71 8.82 16.51
CA GLU A 43 0.95 10.06 16.73
C GLU A 43 1.51 10.88 17.89
N LYS A 44 1.86 10.23 19.01
CA LYS A 44 2.49 10.92 20.16
C LYS A 44 3.81 11.60 19.79
N ILE A 45 4.61 11.00 18.91
CA ILE A 45 5.88 11.58 18.45
C ILE A 45 5.59 12.74 17.48
N PHE A 46 4.73 12.52 16.49
CA PHE A 46 4.39 13.53 15.49
C PHE A 46 3.58 14.71 16.04
N SER A 47 2.97 14.56 17.22
CA SER A 47 2.29 15.63 17.95
C SER A 47 3.23 16.46 18.86
N GLN A 48 4.51 16.09 19.00
CA GLN A 48 5.44 16.87 19.84
C GLN A 48 5.72 18.23 19.18
N PRO A 49 5.64 19.35 19.91
CA PRO A 49 5.81 20.69 19.33
C PRO A 49 7.09 20.87 18.53
N ASP A 50 8.21 20.31 19.02
CA ASP A 50 9.50 20.39 18.36
C ASP A 50 9.52 19.60 17.04
N VAL A 51 8.82 18.46 16.97
CA VAL A 51 8.70 17.66 15.75
C VAL A 51 7.75 18.34 14.75
N VAL A 52 6.64 18.92 15.23
CA VAL A 52 5.70 19.68 14.40
C VAL A 52 6.39 20.88 13.76
N ALA A 53 7.24 21.59 14.51
CA ALA A 53 7.98 22.76 14.02
C ALA A 53 8.97 22.45 12.90
N GLU A 54 9.51 21.22 12.85
CA GLU A 54 10.45 20.78 11.82
C GLU A 54 9.77 20.32 10.51
N GLU A 55 8.44 20.14 10.51
CA GLU A 55 7.66 19.69 9.34
C GLU A 55 8.26 18.48 8.59
N PRO A 56 8.46 17.31 9.26
CA PRO A 56 9.15 16.18 8.65
C PRO A 56 8.39 15.61 7.44
N TRP A 57 9.13 15.35 6.35
CA TRP A 57 8.59 14.75 5.12
C TRP A 57 9.08 13.32 4.90
N TYR A 58 8.22 12.49 4.32
CA TYR A 58 8.49 11.07 4.07
C TYR A 58 8.13 10.69 2.65
N GLY A 59 9.08 10.06 1.96
CA GLY A 59 8.85 9.26 0.76
C GLY A 59 9.14 7.80 1.11
N ILE A 60 8.21 6.90 0.78
CA ILE A 60 8.33 5.47 1.05
C ILE A 60 8.14 4.72 -0.26
N GLU A 61 9.09 3.84 -0.57
CA GLU A 61 9.07 2.99 -1.77
C GLU A 61 8.62 1.59 -1.35
N GLN A 62 7.43 1.18 -1.79
CA GLN A 62 6.84 -0.11 -1.47
C GLN A 62 7.02 -1.08 -2.64
N GLU A 63 7.98 -2.00 -2.51
CA GLU A 63 8.10 -3.15 -3.40
C GLU A 63 7.08 -4.25 -3.05
N TYR A 64 6.63 -4.99 -4.05
CA TYR A 64 5.79 -6.18 -3.86
C TYR A 64 5.93 -7.14 -5.03
N THR A 65 5.59 -8.41 -4.80
CA THR A 65 5.62 -9.45 -5.83
C THR A 65 4.22 -10.01 -6.05
N LEU A 66 3.78 -10.04 -7.29
CA LEU A 66 2.51 -10.65 -7.67
C LEU A 66 2.67 -12.17 -7.80
N LEU A 67 1.77 -12.92 -7.17
CA LEU A 67 1.78 -14.38 -7.17
C LEU A 67 0.53 -14.94 -7.84
N GLN A 68 0.71 -16.05 -8.54
CA GLN A 68 -0.35 -16.91 -9.04
C GLN A 68 -1.13 -17.49 -7.84
N LYS A 69 -2.46 -17.37 -7.89
CA LYS A 69 -3.34 -17.70 -6.76
C LYS A 69 -3.17 -19.13 -6.26
N ASP A 70 -3.16 -20.10 -7.17
CA ASP A 70 -3.25 -21.52 -6.82
C ASP A 70 -1.89 -22.13 -6.49
N THR A 71 -0.84 -21.71 -7.20
CA THR A 71 0.50 -22.29 -7.10
C THR A 71 1.42 -21.51 -6.17
N LYS A 72 1.03 -20.28 -5.79
CA LYS A 72 1.85 -19.31 -5.05
C LYS A 72 3.18 -18.98 -5.74
N TRP A 73 3.27 -19.26 -7.05
CA TRP A 73 4.43 -18.98 -7.87
C TRP A 73 4.37 -17.54 -8.40
N PRO A 74 5.49 -16.85 -8.66
CA PRO A 74 5.43 -15.51 -9.19
C PRO A 74 4.67 -15.43 -10.52
N LEU A 75 3.96 -14.33 -10.74
CA LEU A 75 3.23 -14.09 -11.98
C LEU A 75 4.22 -14.04 -13.16
N GLY A 76 3.93 -14.77 -14.23
CA GLY A 76 4.81 -14.87 -15.40
C GLY A 76 5.89 -15.95 -15.32
N TRP A 77 6.12 -16.54 -14.15
CA TRP A 77 7.09 -17.64 -14.02
C TRP A 77 6.49 -18.96 -14.53
N PRO A 78 7.28 -19.81 -15.22
CA PRO A 78 6.87 -21.17 -15.54
C PRO A 78 6.72 -21.98 -14.26
N LEU A 79 5.69 -22.84 -14.20
CA LEU A 79 5.44 -23.67 -13.02
C LEU A 79 6.63 -24.61 -12.75
N GLY A 80 7.13 -24.58 -11.52
CA GLY A 80 8.29 -25.39 -11.11
C GLY A 80 9.62 -24.96 -11.75
N GLY A 81 9.64 -23.80 -12.42
CA GLY A 81 10.83 -23.26 -13.07
C GLY A 81 11.05 -21.77 -12.80
N PHE A 82 12.04 -21.23 -13.47
CA PHE A 82 12.45 -19.83 -13.42
C PHE A 82 12.28 -19.21 -14.81
N PRO A 83 12.02 -17.90 -14.92
CA PRO A 83 12.11 -17.20 -16.19
C PRO A 83 13.59 -17.09 -16.63
N GLY A 84 13.86 -16.39 -17.72
CA GLY A 84 15.24 -16.03 -18.09
C GLY A 84 15.96 -15.26 -16.97
N PRO A 85 17.30 -15.12 -17.05
CA PRO A 85 18.06 -14.38 -16.04
C PRO A 85 17.55 -12.94 -15.86
N GLN A 86 17.79 -12.37 -14.69
CA GLN A 86 17.48 -10.96 -14.40
C GLN A 86 18.16 -10.03 -15.43
N GLY A 87 17.50 -8.93 -15.78
CA GLY A 87 17.97 -7.98 -16.78
C GLY A 87 16.84 -7.33 -17.58
N PRO A 88 15.97 -8.09 -18.25
CA PRO A 88 14.94 -7.50 -19.11
C PRO A 88 13.68 -7.01 -18.35
N TYR A 89 13.58 -7.27 -17.05
CA TYR A 89 12.36 -7.05 -16.25
C TYR A 89 12.24 -5.63 -15.70
N TYR A 90 13.32 -5.07 -15.15
CA TYR A 90 13.35 -3.73 -14.58
C TYR A 90 12.93 -2.69 -15.63
N CYS A 91 11.88 -1.93 -15.33
CA CYS A 91 11.22 -0.99 -16.26
C CYS A 91 10.86 -1.58 -17.65
N GLY A 92 10.77 -2.91 -17.77
CA GLY A 92 10.57 -3.61 -19.03
C GLY A 92 9.18 -3.43 -19.62
N ILE A 93 9.06 -3.67 -20.93
CA ILE A 93 7.79 -3.68 -21.66
C ILE A 93 7.68 -4.95 -22.52
N GLY A 94 6.44 -5.35 -22.82
CA GLY A 94 6.16 -6.55 -23.60
C GLY A 94 5.71 -7.72 -22.74
N ALA A 95 4.97 -8.65 -23.36
CA ALA A 95 4.31 -9.76 -22.67
C ALA A 95 5.29 -10.78 -22.05
N ASP A 96 6.54 -10.78 -22.49
CA ASP A 96 7.63 -11.63 -22.02
C ASP A 96 8.44 -11.02 -20.86
N LYS A 97 8.13 -9.77 -20.48
CA LYS A 97 8.91 -9.00 -19.49
C LYS A 97 8.06 -8.39 -18.39
N ALA A 98 6.89 -7.83 -18.74
CA ALA A 98 6.06 -7.04 -17.83
C ALA A 98 4.74 -7.76 -17.49
N PHE A 99 4.75 -8.51 -16.39
CA PHE A 99 3.60 -9.29 -15.93
C PHE A 99 2.77 -8.50 -14.91
N GLY A 100 1.45 -8.41 -15.12
CA GLY A 100 0.53 -7.77 -14.17
C GLY A 100 0.49 -6.24 -14.19
N ARG A 101 0.93 -5.61 -15.29
CA ARG A 101 0.87 -4.14 -15.44
C ARG A 101 -0.54 -3.57 -15.30
N ASP A 102 -1.56 -4.34 -15.67
CA ASP A 102 -2.97 -4.01 -15.47
C ASP A 102 -3.31 -3.77 -13.98
N ILE A 103 -2.78 -4.59 -13.07
CA ILE A 103 -2.92 -4.41 -11.62
C ILE A 103 -2.21 -3.12 -11.18
N VAL A 104 -0.98 -2.91 -11.64
CA VAL A 104 -0.16 -1.75 -11.25
C VAL A 104 -0.81 -0.43 -11.71
N ASP A 105 -1.21 -0.33 -12.97
CA ASP A 105 -1.82 0.88 -13.54
C ASP A 105 -3.21 1.15 -12.94
N ALA A 106 -3.99 0.10 -12.66
CA ALA A 106 -5.27 0.24 -11.97
C ALA A 106 -5.08 0.74 -10.53
N HIS A 107 -4.13 0.18 -9.79
CA HIS A 107 -3.76 0.62 -8.45
C HIS A 107 -3.32 2.10 -8.45
N TYR A 108 -2.48 2.49 -9.41
CA TYR A 108 -2.01 3.88 -9.51
C TYR A 108 -3.19 4.86 -9.65
N LYS A 109 -4.12 4.59 -10.56
CA LYS A 109 -5.33 5.40 -10.73
C LYS A 109 -6.25 5.36 -9.50
N ALA A 110 -6.38 4.21 -8.85
CA ALA A 110 -7.19 4.05 -7.65
C ALA A 110 -6.65 4.87 -6.48
N CYS A 111 -5.34 4.87 -6.24
CA CYS A 111 -4.68 5.71 -5.22
C CYS A 111 -4.87 7.20 -5.49
N LEU A 112 -4.65 7.65 -6.73
CA LEU A 112 -4.88 9.04 -7.12
C LEU A 112 -6.35 9.45 -6.91
N TYR A 113 -7.30 8.61 -7.30
CA TYR A 113 -8.73 8.85 -7.04
C TYR A 113 -9.03 8.95 -5.54
N ALA A 114 -8.49 8.02 -4.75
CA ALA A 114 -8.70 7.97 -3.31
C ALA A 114 -8.12 9.20 -2.58
N GLY A 115 -7.14 9.89 -3.18
CA GLY A 115 -6.43 11.02 -2.59
C GLY A 115 -5.14 10.62 -1.88
N VAL A 116 -4.62 9.42 -2.14
CA VAL A 116 -3.29 8.99 -1.67
C VAL A 116 -2.23 9.71 -2.49
N ASN A 117 -1.21 10.29 -1.83
CA ASN A 117 -0.11 10.99 -2.49
C ASN A 117 0.91 10.01 -3.10
N ILE A 118 0.47 9.20 -4.06
CA ILE A 118 1.32 8.27 -4.80
C ILE A 118 2.13 9.04 -5.86
N SER A 119 3.46 8.92 -5.81
CA SER A 119 4.38 9.71 -6.64
C SER A 119 4.89 8.98 -7.90
N GLY A 120 4.87 7.65 -7.93
CA GLY A 120 5.36 6.87 -9.06
C GLY A 120 5.16 5.37 -8.93
N ILE A 121 5.45 4.66 -10.02
CA ILE A 121 5.46 3.19 -10.13
C ILE A 121 6.58 2.78 -11.10
N ASN A 122 7.19 1.61 -10.88
CA ASN A 122 8.07 0.95 -11.84
C ASN A 122 7.86 -0.57 -11.77
N GLY A 123 8.32 -1.27 -12.82
CA GLY A 123 8.52 -2.72 -12.75
C GLY A 123 9.90 -2.98 -12.16
N GLU A 124 9.97 -3.88 -11.18
CA GLU A 124 11.21 -4.47 -10.66
C GLU A 124 11.58 -5.75 -11.42
#